data_AF-A0A955A3T8-F1
#
_entry.id   AF-A0A955A3T8-F1
#
_cell.length_a   1.000
_cell.length_b   1.000
_cell.length_c   1.000
_cell.angle_alpha   90.00
_cell.angle_beta   90.00
_cell.angle_gamma   90.00
#
_symmetry.space_group_name_H-M   'P 1'
#
loop_
_entity.id
_entity.type
_entity.pdbx_description
1 polymer ?
#
loop_
_entity_poly.entity_id
_entity_poly.type
_entity_poly.pdbx_seq_one_letter_code
_entity_poly.pdbx_strand_id
1 'polypeptide(L)'
;NSNFLEMAREIAFCHHERWDGEGYPVGLIEEEIPLSARIVAIADVYDALASRRVYKEPYPHEKCVEIIKAESGKQFDPRLIEVFLSIHEQFHDISRKFAEPYAEFVSPTNAADEDAASVDIDKLTSEQELLLTQTIEQASASLSLSDRQFQSEQEHVRSASVLADSSVD
;
A
#
# COMPACT_ATOMS: atom_id res chain seq x y z
N ASN A 1 1.55 8.90 -27.18
CA ASN A 1 0.96 9.20 -25.85
C ASN A 1 0.06 8.12 -25.26
N SER A 2 -0.43 7.12 -26.01
CA SER A 2 -1.28 6.04 -25.44
C SER A 2 -0.59 5.17 -24.38
N ASN A 3 0.69 4.84 -24.60
CA ASN A 3 1.45 3.91 -23.75
C ASN A 3 1.71 4.44 -22.32
N PHE A 4 1.83 5.77 -22.14
CA PHE A 4 2.00 6.37 -20.80
C PHE A 4 0.76 6.21 -19.91
N LEU A 5 -0.43 6.47 -20.47
CA LEU A 5 -1.68 6.35 -19.73
C LEU A 5 -2.02 4.90 -19.42
N GLU A 6 -1.65 3.98 -20.31
CA GLU A 6 -1.78 2.54 -20.09
C GLU A 6 -0.92 2.07 -18.92
N MET A 7 0.36 2.44 -18.88
CA MET A 7 1.24 2.14 -17.75
C MET A 7 0.73 2.77 -16.44
N ALA A 8 0.28 4.03 -16.49
CA ALA A 8 -0.26 4.70 -15.30
C ALA A 8 -1.51 3.97 -14.77
N ARG A 9 -2.38 3.48 -15.67
CA ARG A 9 -3.54 2.66 -15.31
C ARG A 9 -3.11 1.35 -14.65
N GLU A 10 -2.15 0.63 -15.23
CA GLU A 10 -1.62 -0.62 -14.65
C GLU A 10 -1.09 -0.40 -13.24
N ILE A 11 -0.27 0.65 -13.04
CA ILE A 11 0.31 0.96 -11.73
C ILE A 11 -0.80 1.27 -10.74
N ALA A 12 -1.67 2.23 -11.06
CA ALA A 12 -2.74 2.66 -10.16
C ALA A 12 -3.64 1.49 -9.74
N PHE A 13 -3.86 0.55 -10.66
CA PHE A 13 -4.73 -0.59 -10.46
C PHE A 13 -4.07 -1.75 -9.71
N CYS A 14 -2.80 -2.06 -10.02
CA CYS A 14 -2.16 -3.31 -9.60
C CYS A 14 -1.03 -3.16 -8.57
N HIS A 15 -0.59 -1.96 -8.18
CA HIS A 15 0.60 -1.82 -7.31
C HIS A 15 0.42 -2.36 -5.88
N HIS A 16 -0.81 -2.72 -5.48
CA HIS A 16 -1.10 -3.41 -4.22
C HIS A 16 -1.33 -4.93 -4.38
N GLU A 17 -1.24 -5.45 -5.61
CA GLU A 17 -1.19 -6.89 -5.83
C GLU A 17 0.10 -7.47 -5.27
N ARG A 18 0.05 -8.72 -4.82
CA ARG A 18 1.18 -9.42 -4.20
C ARG A 18 1.58 -10.60 -5.07
N TRP A 19 2.88 -10.87 -5.16
CA TRP A 19 3.42 -11.97 -5.95
C TRP A 19 2.78 -13.34 -5.61
N ASP A 20 2.44 -13.56 -4.34
CA ASP A 20 1.76 -14.76 -3.81
C ASP A 20 0.24 -14.81 -4.03
N GLY A 21 -0.37 -13.76 -4.58
CA GLY A 21 -1.81 -13.68 -4.82
C GLY A 21 -2.65 -13.24 -3.61
N GLU A 22 -2.03 -12.96 -2.46
CA GLU A 22 -2.75 -12.44 -1.29
C GLU A 22 -3.01 -10.93 -1.37
N GLY A 23 -2.71 -10.32 -2.52
CA GLY A 23 -2.89 -8.90 -2.79
C GLY A 23 -4.30 -8.53 -3.19
N TYR A 24 -4.48 -7.24 -3.48
CA TYR A 24 -5.76 -6.67 -3.87
C TYR A 24 -5.54 -5.66 -5.01
N PRO A 25 -6.57 -5.37 -5.82
CA PRO A 25 -7.98 -5.71 -5.63
C PRO A 25 -8.47 -7.01 -6.29
N VAL A 26 -7.68 -7.65 -7.15
CA VAL A 26 -8.11 -8.80 -7.95
C VAL A 26 -7.47 -10.11 -7.49
N GLY A 27 -6.31 -10.05 -6.81
CA GLY A 27 -5.56 -11.23 -6.39
C GLY A 27 -4.78 -11.83 -7.55
N LEU A 28 -4.14 -10.96 -8.36
CA LEU A 28 -3.27 -11.38 -9.47
C LEU A 28 -2.03 -12.07 -8.90
N ILE A 29 -1.56 -13.13 -9.55
CA ILE A 29 -0.39 -13.90 -9.11
C ILE A 29 0.79 -13.73 -10.06
N GLU A 30 2.00 -13.74 -9.51
CA GLU A 30 3.24 -13.80 -10.26
C GLU A 30 3.32 -12.80 -11.45
N GLU A 31 3.38 -13.30 -12.68
CA GLU A 31 3.54 -12.51 -13.91
C GLU A 31 2.23 -11.95 -14.46
N GLU A 32 1.09 -12.34 -13.90
CA GLU A 32 -0.20 -11.69 -14.20
C GLU A 32 -0.20 -10.24 -13.73
N ILE A 33 0.63 -9.92 -12.72
CA ILE A 33 0.85 -8.56 -12.26
C ILE A 33 1.74 -7.83 -13.28
N PRO A 34 1.29 -6.68 -13.84
CA PRO A 34 2.10 -5.89 -14.75
C PRO A 34 3.46 -5.54 -14.14
N LEU A 35 4.52 -5.61 -14.96
CA LEU A 35 5.89 -5.33 -14.50
C LEU A 35 6.01 -3.93 -13.88
N SER A 36 5.33 -2.95 -14.47
CA SER A 36 5.23 -1.57 -14.00
C SER A 36 4.75 -1.51 -12.53
N ALA A 37 3.67 -2.22 -12.22
CA ALA A 37 3.10 -2.31 -10.88
C ALA A 37 4.02 -3.05 -9.90
N ARG A 38 4.65 -4.16 -10.31
CA ARG A 38 5.62 -4.91 -9.47
C ARG A 38 6.82 -4.05 -9.07
N ILE A 39 7.33 -3.21 -9.98
CA ILE A 39 8.42 -2.26 -9.69
C ILE A 39 7.95 -1.20 -8.69
N VAL A 40 6.78 -0.60 -8.93
CA VAL A 40 6.24 0.45 -8.07
C VAL A 40 5.93 -0.06 -6.66
N ALA A 41 5.44 -1.29 -6.52
CA ALA A 41 5.16 -1.89 -5.21
C ALA A 41 6.41 -1.91 -4.29
N ILE A 42 7.59 -2.21 -4.83
CA ILE A 42 8.85 -2.18 -4.07
C ILE A 42 9.20 -0.74 -3.68
N ALA A 43 9.07 0.21 -4.61
CA ALA A 43 9.37 1.61 -4.36
C ALA A 43 8.44 2.23 -3.29
N ASP A 44 7.14 1.94 -3.38
CA ASP A 44 6.12 2.39 -2.44
C ASP A 44 6.39 1.88 -1.02
N VAL A 45 6.67 0.58 -0.88
CA VAL A 45 6.99 -0.01 0.43
C VAL A 45 8.30 0.54 0.98
N TYR A 46 9.34 0.68 0.16
CA TYR A 46 10.60 1.26 0.63
C TYR A 46 10.40 2.68 1.17
N ASP A 47 9.71 3.54 0.41
CA ASP A 47 9.42 4.91 0.85
C ASP A 47 8.57 4.92 2.12
N ALA A 48 7.56 4.06 2.21
CA ALA A 48 6.73 3.90 3.40
C ALA A 48 7.51 3.47 4.66
N LEU A 49 8.58 2.70 4.50
CA LEU A 49 9.44 2.25 5.59
C LEU A 49 10.49 3.32 5.97
N ALA A 50 11.06 4.00 4.98
CA ALA A 50 12.14 4.96 5.14
C ALA A 50 11.68 6.39 5.46
N SER A 51 10.39 6.70 5.30
CA SER A 51 9.82 8.03 5.54
C SER A 51 9.10 8.14 6.88
N ARG A 52 9.22 9.31 7.52
CA ARG A 52 8.54 9.62 8.78
C ARG A 52 7.04 9.79 8.55
N ARG A 53 6.22 9.23 9.45
CA ARG A 53 4.75 9.40 9.48
C ARG A 53 4.31 9.85 10.87
N VAL A 54 3.11 10.41 10.99
CA VAL A 54 2.56 10.97 12.26
C VAL A 54 2.71 10.01 13.45
N TYR A 55 2.61 8.71 13.21
CA TYR A 55 2.65 7.67 14.25
C TYR A 55 3.85 6.73 14.16
N LYS A 56 4.82 7.01 13.27
CA LYS A 56 5.92 6.08 12.99
C LYS A 56 7.18 6.83 12.56
N GLU A 57 8.24 6.62 13.33
CA GLU A 57 9.59 7.03 12.93
C GLU A 57 10.10 6.18 11.76
N PRO A 58 10.90 6.77 10.86
CA PRO A 58 11.47 6.04 9.73
C PRO A 58 12.38 4.93 10.23
N TYR A 59 12.35 3.77 9.56
CA TYR A 59 13.30 2.71 9.83
C TYR A 59 14.69 3.06 9.27
N PRO A 60 15.78 2.59 9.91
CA PRO A 60 17.11 2.61 9.32
C PRO A 60 17.12 1.90 7.97
N HIS A 61 17.98 2.33 7.06
CA HIS A 61 18.06 1.81 5.70
C HIS A 61 18.24 0.28 5.66
N GLU A 62 19.18 -0.22 6.45
CA GLU A 62 19.49 -1.65 6.55
C GLU A 62 18.23 -2.43 6.97
N LYS A 63 17.42 -1.84 7.85
CA LYS A 63 16.17 -2.46 8.29
C LYS A 63 15.12 -2.48 7.18
N CYS A 64 15.00 -1.43 6.39
CA CYS A 64 14.13 -1.42 5.21
C CYS A 64 14.53 -2.52 4.22
N VAL A 65 15.84 -2.65 3.95
CA VAL A 65 16.38 -3.68 3.05
C VAL A 65 16.10 -5.08 3.58
N GLU A 66 16.30 -5.33 4.88
CA GLU A 66 15.98 -6.61 5.52
C GLU A 66 14.50 -6.99 5.34
N ILE A 67 13.59 -6.06 5.61
CA ILE A 67 12.14 -6.28 5.51
C ILE A 67 11.76 -6.62 4.07
N ILE A 68 12.20 -5.80 3.11
CA ILE A 68 11.87 -6.01 1.69
C ILE A 68 12.44 -7.34 1.18
N LYS A 69 13.67 -7.68 1.57
CA LYS A 69 14.30 -8.96 1.21
C LYS A 69 13.53 -10.16 1.76
N ALA A 70 13.01 -10.07 2.98
CA ALA A 70 12.25 -11.15 3.62
C ALA A 70 10.91 -11.45 2.93
N GLU A 71 10.38 -10.50 2.16
CA GLU A 71 9.14 -10.63 1.40
C GLU A 71 9.33 -11.10 -0.06
N SER A 72 10.55 -11.53 -0.41
CA SER A 72 10.86 -12.14 -1.70
C SER A 72 10.04 -13.41 -1.94
N GLY A 73 9.33 -13.47 -3.07
CA GLY A 73 8.45 -14.59 -3.43
C GLY A 73 7.13 -14.62 -2.68
N LYS A 74 6.87 -13.61 -1.83
CA LYS A 74 5.59 -13.39 -1.14
C LYS A 74 4.94 -12.12 -1.68
N GLN A 75 5.32 -10.97 -1.13
CA GLN A 75 4.84 -9.69 -1.63
C GLN A 75 5.45 -9.35 -2.99
N PHE A 76 6.74 -9.67 -3.18
CA PHE A 76 7.53 -9.15 -4.29
C PHE A 76 8.07 -10.26 -5.21
N ASP A 77 8.19 -9.94 -6.49
CA ASP A 77 8.88 -10.77 -7.49
C ASP A 77 10.34 -11.01 -7.05
N PRO A 78 10.78 -12.27 -6.86
CA PRO A 78 12.15 -12.59 -6.46
C PRO A 78 13.22 -11.97 -7.37
N ARG A 79 12.96 -11.88 -8.67
CA ARG A 79 13.91 -11.31 -9.64
C ARG A 79 14.08 -9.81 -9.42
N LEU A 80 12.99 -9.11 -9.09
CA LEU A 80 13.06 -7.68 -8.78
C LEU A 80 13.71 -7.43 -7.42
N ILE A 81 13.59 -8.34 -6.46
CA ILE A 81 14.33 -8.27 -5.20
C ILE A 81 15.84 -8.40 -5.44
N GLU A 82 16.28 -9.32 -6.32
CA GLU A 82 17.70 -9.42 -6.69
C GLU A 82 18.22 -8.10 -7.29
N VAL A 83 17.45 -7.48 -8.18
CA VAL A 83 17.79 -6.17 -8.76
C VAL A 83 17.82 -5.09 -7.67
N PHE A 84 16.79 -5.01 -6.81
CA PHE A 84 16.73 -4.07 -5.69
C PHE A 84 17.97 -4.18 -4.79
N LEU A 85 18.39 -5.41 -4.44
CA LEU A 85 19.58 -5.66 -3.64
C LEU A 85 20.89 -5.25 -4.34
N SER A 86 20.89 -5.08 -5.66
CA SER A 86 22.05 -4.53 -6.39
C SER A 86 22.09 -3.00 -6.41
N ILE A 87 20.97 -2.32 -6.11
CA ILE A 87 20.83 -0.85 -6.22
C ILE A 87 20.28 -0.17 -4.96
N HIS A 88 20.09 -0.87 -3.84
CA HIS A 88 19.45 -0.32 -2.65
C HIS A 88 20.16 0.91 -2.06
N GLU A 89 21.49 1.01 -2.21
CA GLU A 89 22.24 2.22 -1.81
C GLU A 89 21.77 3.46 -2.60
N GLN A 90 21.36 3.29 -3.86
CA GLN A 90 20.80 4.40 -4.64
C GLN A 90 19.42 4.81 -4.09
N PHE A 91 18.62 3.85 -3.61
CA PHE A 91 17.37 4.16 -2.90
C PHE A 91 17.65 4.96 -1.62
N HIS A 92 18.70 4.60 -0.87
CA HIS A 92 19.13 5.32 0.32
C HIS A 92 19.51 6.77 0.01
N ASP A 93 20.36 6.97 -1.00
CA ASP A 93 20.80 8.29 -1.42
C ASP A 93 19.64 9.17 -1.90
N ILE A 94 18.70 8.62 -2.67
CA ILE A 94 17.50 9.32 -3.13
C ILE A 94 16.62 9.71 -1.93
N SER A 95 16.31 8.78 -1.04
CA SER A 95 15.48 9.03 0.13
C SER A 95 16.08 10.13 1.02
N ARG A 96 17.40 10.10 1.27
CA ARG A 96 18.08 11.16 2.02
C ARG A 96 18.08 12.50 1.30
N LYS A 97 18.25 12.51 -0.02
CA LYS A 97 18.29 13.74 -0.82
C LYS A 97 16.96 14.46 -0.84
N PHE A 98 15.86 13.72 -0.85
CA PHE A 98 14.50 14.27 -0.93
C PHE A 98 13.73 14.19 0.39
N ALA A 99 14.40 13.88 1.50
CA ALA A 99 13.80 13.95 2.82
C ALA A 99 13.28 15.38 3.07
N GLU A 100 11.96 15.53 3.14
CA GLU A 100 11.37 16.84 3.38
C GLU A 100 11.69 17.29 4.81
N PRO A 101 12.20 18.52 5.00
CA PRO A 101 12.29 19.09 6.33
C PRO A 101 10.86 19.33 6.82
N TYR A 102 10.44 18.53 7.80
CA TYR A 102 9.18 18.77 8.50
C TYR A 102 9.28 20.14 9.18
N ALA A 103 8.54 21.14 8.67
CA ALA A 103 8.30 22.35 9.42
C ALA A 103 7.67 21.91 10.74
N GLU A 104 8.30 22.25 11.87
CA GLU A 104 7.83 21.90 13.21
C GLU A 104 6.38 22.35 13.41
N PHE A 105 5.41 21.50 13.07
CA PHE A 105 4.13 21.53 13.74
C PHE A 105 4.39 20.98 15.13
N VAL A 106 4.80 21.88 16.03
CA VAL A 106 4.76 21.65 17.46
C VAL A 106 3.31 21.35 17.80
N SER A 107 2.99 20.06 17.91
CA SER A 107 1.73 19.64 18.51
C SER A 107 1.72 20.20 19.94
N PRO A 108 0.69 20.98 20.35
CA PRO A 108 0.62 21.52 21.70
C PRO A 108 0.22 20.39 22.65
N THR A 109 1.13 19.46 22.90
CA THR A 109 0.96 18.39 23.89
C THR A 109 2.21 18.15 24.73
N ASN A 110 3.29 18.92 24.51
CA ASN A 110 4.46 18.91 25.40
C ASN A 110 4.65 20.27 26.07
N ALA A 111 3.64 20.71 26.82
CA ALA A 111 3.81 21.68 27.90
C ALA A 111 3.14 21.08 29.14
N ALA A 112 3.92 21.01 30.21
CA ALA A 112 3.56 20.47 31.51
C ALA A 112 2.14 20.87 31.96
N ASP A 113 1.29 19.88 32.16
CA ASP A 113 0.18 19.92 33.11
C ASP A 113 -0.01 18.50 33.67
N GLU A 114 0.63 18.26 34.83
CA GLU A 114 0.37 17.13 35.70
C GLU A 114 -1.03 17.28 36.34
N ASP A 115 -2.11 17.09 35.59
CA ASP A 115 -3.45 16.80 36.18
C ASP A 115 -4.46 16.21 35.18
N ALA A 116 -4.02 15.29 34.31
CA ALA A 116 -4.94 14.51 33.49
C ALA A 116 -5.61 13.45 34.37
N ALA A 117 -6.85 13.74 34.78
CA ALA A 117 -7.79 12.77 35.33
C ALA A 117 -7.68 11.44 34.56
N SER A 118 -7.48 10.35 35.31
CA SER A 118 -7.45 9.00 34.76
C SER A 118 -8.69 8.74 33.91
N VAL A 119 -8.51 8.75 32.59
CA VAL A 119 -9.52 8.23 31.68
C VAL A 119 -9.46 6.72 31.85
N ASP A 120 -10.43 6.17 32.60
CA ASP A 120 -10.63 4.73 32.70
C ASP A 120 -10.98 4.20 31.30
N ILE A 121 -9.97 3.70 30.58
CA ILE A 121 -10.09 3.04 29.27
C ILE A 121 -11.04 1.82 29.37
N ASP A 122 -11.23 1.27 30.57
CA ASP A 122 -12.09 0.10 30.85
C ASP A 122 -13.58 0.42 31.03
N LYS A 123 -14.03 1.64 30.73
CA LYS A 123 -15.46 2.02 30.80
C LYS A 123 -16.03 2.48 29.46
N LEU A 124 -15.83 1.68 28.42
CA LEU A 124 -16.74 1.70 27.28
C LEU A 124 -18.12 1.23 27.77
N THR A 125 -19.07 2.14 27.84
CA THR A 125 -20.46 1.77 28.12
C THR A 125 -20.98 0.91 26.98
N SER A 126 -21.84 -0.07 27.27
CA SER A 126 -22.38 -1.01 26.25
C SER A 126 -23.03 -0.30 25.05
N GLU A 127 -23.44 0.97 25.22
CA GLU A 127 -23.95 1.82 24.14
C GLU A 127 -22.87 2.24 23.12
N GLN A 128 -21.63 2.47 23.57
CA GLN A 128 -20.52 2.84 22.68
C GLN A 128 -19.98 1.63 21.89
N GLU A 129 -19.94 0.44 22.51
CA GLU A 129 -19.59 -0.79 21.80
C GLU A 129 -20.61 -1.13 20.71
N LEU A 130 -21.90 -0.92 20.99
CA LEU A 130 -22.97 -1.12 20.01
C LEU A 130 -22.87 -0.15 18.83
N LEU A 131 -22.58 1.13 19.10
CA LEU A 131 -22.43 2.15 18.07
C LEU A 131 -21.21 1.88 17.18
N LEU A 132 -20.10 1.45 17.78
CA LEU A 132 -18.87 1.09 17.05
C LEU A 132 -19.11 -0.11 16.15
N THR A 133 -19.77 -1.16 16.66
CA THR A 133 -20.09 -2.37 15.90
C THR A 133 -21.02 -2.06 14.72
N GLN A 134 -22.07 -1.26 14.93
CA GLN A 134 -22.98 -0.82 13.86
C GLN A 134 -22.27 -0.01 12.78
N THR A 135 -21.34 0.87 13.19
CA THR A 135 -20.56 1.69 12.25
C THR A 135 -19.65 0.80 11.40
N ILE A 136 -19.01 -0.21 12.00
CA ILE A 136 -18.16 -1.18 11.29
C ILE A 136 -18.99 -2.00 10.29
N GLU A 137 -20.19 -2.46 10.67
CA GLU A 137 -21.09 -3.19 9.77
C GLU A 137 -21.55 -2.32 8.59
N GLN A 138 -21.90 -1.05 8.83
CA GLN A 138 -22.31 -0.11 7.79
C GLN A 138 -21.18 0.20 6.80
N ALA A 139 -19.95 0.38 7.31
CA ALA A 139 -18.77 0.57 6.47
C ALA A 139 -18.47 -0.68 5.63
N SER A 140 -18.57 -1.87 6.24
CA SER A 140 -18.36 -3.15 5.56
C SER A 140 -19.40 -3.41 4.46
N ALA A 141 -20.67 -3.06 4.69
CA ALA A 141 -21.73 -3.16 3.70
C ALA A 141 -21.52 -2.19 2.52
N SER A 142 -21.02 -0.98 2.78
CA SER A 142 -20.72 0.03 1.76
C SER A 142 -19.51 -0.37 0.90
N LEU A 143 -18.50 -1.02 1.51
CA LEU A 143 -17.36 -1.60 0.80
C LEU A 143 -17.80 -2.77 -0.11
N SER A 144 -18.64 -3.69 0.39
CA SER A 144 -19.21 -4.82 -0.39
C SER A 144 -20.01 -4.40 -1.64
N LEU A 145 -20.71 -3.26 -1.57
CA LEU A 145 -21.42 -2.70 -2.73
C LEU A 145 -20.45 -2.08 -3.74
N SER A 146 -19.42 -1.40 -3.25
CA SER A 146 -18.36 -0.82 -4.09
C SER A 146 -17.53 -1.92 -4.76
N ASP A 147 -17.22 -3.01 -4.04
CA ASP A 147 -16.51 -4.18 -4.56
C ASP A 147 -17.30 -4.88 -5.67
N ARG A 148 -18.64 -4.95 -5.57
CA ARG A 148 -19.48 -5.52 -6.64
C ARG A 148 -19.51 -4.67 -7.90
N GLN A 149 -19.59 -3.35 -7.76
CA GLN A 149 -19.53 -2.45 -8.91
C GLN A 149 -18.15 -2.52 -9.58
N PHE A 150 -17.10 -2.56 -8.76
CA PHE A 150 -15.73 -2.68 -9.21
C PHE A 150 -15.45 -4.01 -9.92
N GLN A 151 -15.90 -5.15 -9.39
CA GLN A 151 -15.78 -6.46 -10.04
C GLN A 151 -16.51 -6.53 -11.39
N SER A 152 -17.65 -5.85 -11.54
CA SER A 152 -18.37 -5.80 -12.82
C SER A 152 -17.60 -5.01 -13.90
N GLU A 153 -16.88 -3.97 -13.49
CA GLU A 153 -15.97 -3.23 -14.38
C GLU A 153 -14.72 -4.07 -14.72
N GLN A 154 -14.22 -4.88 -13.78
CA GLN A 154 -13.10 -5.80 -13.98
C GLN A 154 -13.38 -6.91 -14.99
N GLU A 155 -14.57 -7.52 -14.94
CA GLU A 155 -14.98 -8.52 -15.93
C GLU A 155 -15.07 -7.94 -17.35
N HIS A 156 -15.46 -6.66 -17.44
CA HIS A 156 -15.54 -5.95 -18.72
C HIS A 156 -14.14 -5.71 -19.31
N VAL A 157 -13.16 -5.34 -18.48
CA VAL A 157 -11.76 -5.15 -18.90
C VAL A 157 -11.11 -6.48 -19.28
N ARG A 158 -11.32 -7.55 -18.50
CA ARG A 158 -10.85 -8.91 -18.83
C ARG A 158 -11.43 -9.41 -20.15
N SER A 159 -12.73 -9.20 -20.38
CA SER A 159 -13.39 -9.58 -21.64
C SER A 159 -12.88 -8.77 -22.83
N ALA A 160 -12.58 -7.48 -22.64
CA ALA A 160 -12.02 -6.63 -23.70
C ALA A 160 -10.57 -7.01 -24.08
N SER A 161 -9.77 -7.44 -23.10
CA SER A 161 -8.40 -7.93 -23.34
C SER A 161 -8.38 -9.21 -24.18
N VAL A 162 -9.26 -10.18 -23.86
CA VAL A 162 -9.38 -11.46 -24.59
C VAL A 162 -9.87 -11.29 -26.03
N LEU A 163 -10.67 -10.25 -26.31
CA LEU A 163 -11.15 -9.95 -27.67
C LEU A 163 -10.09 -9.24 -28.53
N ALA A 164 -9.13 -8.52 -27.93
CA ALA A 164 -8.06 -7.87 -28.67
C ALA A 164 -7.04 -8.89 -29.23
N ASP A 165 -6.84 -10.00 -28.51
CA ASP A 165 -5.88 -11.07 -28.87
C ASP A 165 -6.41 -12.06 -29.93
N SER A 166 -7.71 -12.03 -30.23
CA SER A 166 -8.34 -12.88 -31.26
C SER A 166 -8.54 -12.19 -32.63
N SER A 167 -8.00 -10.97 -32.81
CA SER A 167 -8.09 -10.22 -34.08
C SER A 167 -6.77 -10.13 -34.86
N VAL A 168 -5.74 -10.88 -34.43
CA VAL A 168 -4.46 -10.99 -35.13
C VAL A 168 -4.32 -12.41 -35.69
N ASP A 169 -5.08 -12.70 -36.74
CA ASP A 169 -4.86 -13.81 -37.67
C ASP A 169 -5.11 -13.33 -39.11
#